data_AF-A0A6C0HGJ8-F1
#
_entry.id   AF-A0A6C0HGJ8-F1
#
_cell.length_a   1.000
_cell.length_b   1.000
_cell.length_c   1.000
_cell.angle_alpha   90.00
_cell.angle_beta   90.00
_cell.angle_gamma   90.00
#
_symmetry.space_group_name_H-M   'P 1'
#
loop_
_entity.id
_entity.type
_entity.pdbx_description
1 polymer ?
#
loop_
_entity_poly.entity_id
_entity_poly.type
_entity_poly.pdbx_seq_one_letter_code
_entity_poly.pdbx_strand_id
1 'polypeptide(L)'
;MWFDTKDIIKHDIIPVADLHGYVLPHASTEFTGGIISHTLRFRPVKKFNKILIIYYPSSNKPDIDNTYYHEYYVPWKSLETVFGTAIMYKGILGGSTSTLSLDSQTLVVVSADFSHFMPFQKAIEMENKAAHALMFRRVMDNVDYIDAVDDIHSFRMLYKSIPDNWLLQWIGRTRSSGIKAVGYLTFLLRETPLKIDAAKANSMFVTVFSDKMTPRECLGEWFIGTKKWSPSIEKNLIDKVLRLGSTTSRLTGGLQLNVPLTNYTVTYLYKENTTTPFVRGWHGLLHNAFYLPEVFLENTFENGTWIKSINKEWQQSNNGFNISETLKMLDIKSGAGTRRRKSKSKSKKNRKFIKGGNGITLFTSKVAHYTII
;
A
#
# COMPACT_ATOMS: atom_id res chain seq x y z
N MET A 1 -25.35 -10.98 1.02
CA MET A 1 -24.61 -11.82 0.05
C MET A 1 -23.14 -11.56 0.28
N TRP A 2 -22.31 -12.59 0.41
CA TRP A 2 -20.86 -12.42 0.71
C TRP A 2 -20.00 -12.24 -0.55
N PHE A 3 -20.39 -12.88 -1.65
CA PHE A 3 -19.66 -12.82 -2.91
C PHE A 3 -20.63 -12.72 -4.07
N ASP A 4 -20.34 -11.81 -5.00
CA ASP A 4 -20.97 -11.72 -6.30
C ASP A 4 -19.88 -11.47 -7.37
N THR A 5 -19.84 -12.32 -8.40
CA THR A 5 -18.88 -12.21 -9.49
C THR A 5 -18.95 -10.85 -10.19
N LYS A 6 -20.12 -10.19 -10.21
CA LYS A 6 -20.29 -8.88 -10.86
C LYS A 6 -19.47 -7.76 -10.21
N ASP A 7 -19.11 -7.93 -8.94
CA ASP A 7 -18.35 -6.94 -8.17
C ASP A 7 -16.82 -7.03 -8.46
N ILE A 8 -16.39 -8.09 -9.15
CA ILE A 8 -14.98 -8.33 -9.50
C ILE A 8 -14.71 -7.89 -10.94
N ILE A 9 -13.99 -6.79 -11.09
CA ILE A 9 -13.63 -6.17 -12.36
C ILE A 9 -12.23 -6.64 -12.79
N LYS A 10 -12.12 -7.18 -14.01
CA LYS A 10 -10.83 -7.56 -14.59
C LYS A 10 -10.16 -6.35 -15.24
N HIS A 11 -9.18 -5.76 -14.55
CA HIS A 11 -8.34 -4.69 -15.08
C HIS A 11 -7.19 -5.20 -15.95
N ASP A 12 -6.56 -4.28 -16.70
CA ASP A 12 -5.30 -4.54 -17.39
C ASP A 12 -4.24 -5.05 -16.41
N ILE A 13 -3.60 -6.16 -16.82
CA ILE A 13 -2.60 -6.87 -16.04
C ILE A 13 -1.32 -6.04 -15.93
N ILE A 14 -0.81 -5.94 -14.70
CA ILE A 14 0.51 -5.41 -14.39
C ILE A 14 1.39 -6.59 -13.96
N PRO A 15 2.34 -7.04 -14.80
CA PRO A 15 3.22 -8.14 -14.43
C PRO A 15 4.21 -7.70 -13.35
N VAL A 16 4.36 -8.51 -12.31
CA VAL A 16 5.27 -8.29 -11.18
C VAL A 16 6.12 -9.54 -11.01
N ALA A 17 7.41 -9.42 -11.32
CA ALA A 17 8.32 -10.57 -11.38
C ALA A 17 8.60 -11.20 -10.02
N ASP A 18 8.63 -10.39 -8.98
CA ASP A 18 8.96 -10.73 -7.60
C ASP A 18 7.72 -10.88 -6.70
N LEU A 19 6.56 -11.27 -7.27
CA LEU A 19 5.29 -11.41 -6.56
C LEU A 19 5.04 -12.84 -6.06
N HIS A 20 4.80 -12.98 -4.75
CA HIS A 20 4.62 -14.26 -4.07
C HIS A 20 3.26 -14.42 -3.40
N GLY A 21 2.45 -13.36 -3.37
CA GLY A 21 1.21 -13.41 -2.61
C GLY A 21 0.51 -12.07 -2.48
N TYR A 22 -0.59 -12.10 -1.73
CA TYR A 22 -1.46 -10.94 -1.52
C TYR A 22 -1.95 -10.88 -0.07
N VAL A 23 -2.39 -9.70 0.34
CA VAL A 23 -3.33 -9.55 1.44
C VAL A 23 -4.62 -9.04 0.84
N LEU A 24 -5.73 -9.75 1.08
CA LEU A 24 -7.05 -9.42 0.54
C LEU A 24 -8.07 -9.29 1.69
N PRO A 25 -9.01 -8.35 1.59
CA PRO A 25 -10.13 -8.28 2.53
C PRO A 25 -11.12 -9.43 2.33
N HIS A 26 -11.94 -9.68 3.34
CA HIS A 26 -12.96 -10.74 3.33
C HIS A 26 -14.39 -10.27 3.56
N ALA A 27 -14.64 -8.99 3.86
CA ALA A 27 -16.01 -8.49 3.81
C ALA A 27 -16.64 -8.67 2.42
N SER A 28 -17.97 -8.56 2.38
CA SER A 28 -18.77 -8.68 1.14
C SER A 28 -18.14 -7.95 -0.05
N THR A 29 -18.14 -8.60 -1.21
CA THR A 29 -17.61 -8.02 -2.46
C THR A 29 -18.32 -6.73 -2.89
N GLU A 30 -19.52 -6.48 -2.37
CA GLU A 30 -20.20 -5.18 -2.53
C GLU A 30 -19.33 -4.01 -2.04
N PHE A 31 -18.55 -4.23 -0.96
CA PHE A 31 -17.66 -3.22 -0.39
C PHE A 31 -16.21 -3.41 -0.82
N THR A 32 -15.79 -4.65 -1.04
CA THR A 32 -14.37 -5.01 -1.23
C THR A 32 -14.00 -5.33 -2.67
N GLY A 33 -14.98 -5.56 -3.56
CA GLY A 33 -14.76 -6.02 -4.93
C GLY A 33 -13.85 -5.07 -5.73
N GLY A 34 -14.01 -3.76 -5.55
CA GLY A 34 -13.18 -2.76 -6.20
C GLY A 34 -11.70 -2.81 -5.78
N ILE A 35 -11.41 -2.93 -4.48
CA ILE A 35 -10.02 -3.03 -3.98
C ILE A 35 -9.40 -4.40 -4.25
N ILE A 36 -10.19 -5.48 -4.22
CA ILE A 36 -9.74 -6.81 -4.63
C ILE A 36 -9.38 -6.78 -6.12
N SER A 37 -10.23 -6.20 -6.96
CA SER A 37 -9.97 -6.03 -8.40
C SER A 37 -8.70 -5.23 -8.66
N HIS A 38 -8.54 -4.11 -7.96
CA HIS A 38 -7.33 -3.27 -7.99
C HIS A 38 -6.09 -4.07 -7.60
N THR A 39 -6.15 -4.87 -6.55
CA THR A 39 -5.01 -5.66 -6.06
C THR A 39 -4.67 -6.81 -6.98
N LEU A 40 -5.69 -7.51 -7.47
CA LEU A 40 -5.49 -8.67 -8.30
C LEU A 40 -4.99 -8.29 -9.69
N ARG A 41 -5.09 -7.04 -10.16
CA ARG A 41 -4.47 -6.66 -11.44
C ARG A 41 -2.95 -6.91 -11.49
N PHE A 42 -2.28 -6.91 -10.34
CA PHE A 42 -0.86 -7.24 -10.22
C PHE A 42 -0.70 -8.76 -10.31
N ARG A 43 -0.05 -9.25 -11.38
CA ARG A 43 0.07 -10.68 -11.66
C ARG A 43 1.51 -11.16 -11.52
N PRO A 44 1.74 -12.32 -10.89
CA PRO A 44 3.07 -12.90 -10.87
C PRO A 44 3.45 -13.31 -12.30
N VAL A 45 4.72 -13.13 -12.66
CA VAL A 45 5.27 -13.64 -13.93
C VAL A 45 5.57 -15.15 -13.80
N LYS A 46 5.84 -15.63 -12.59
CA LYS A 46 6.06 -17.06 -12.33
C LYS A 46 4.78 -17.86 -12.56
N LYS A 47 4.94 -19.10 -13.04
CA LYS A 47 3.85 -20.08 -13.06
C LYS A 47 3.57 -20.58 -11.65
N PHE A 48 2.30 -20.79 -11.35
CA PHE A 48 1.83 -21.35 -10.09
C PHE A 48 0.57 -22.18 -10.37
N ASN A 49 0.31 -23.17 -9.53
CA ASN A 49 -0.87 -24.04 -9.61
C ASN A 49 -1.57 -24.18 -8.25
N LYS A 50 -1.07 -23.48 -7.23
CA LYS A 50 -1.56 -23.57 -5.86
C LYS A 50 -1.59 -22.19 -5.20
N ILE A 51 -2.69 -21.89 -4.51
CA ILE A 51 -2.83 -20.72 -3.65
C ILE A 51 -3.24 -21.19 -2.26
N LEU A 52 -2.43 -20.84 -1.27
CA LEU A 52 -2.73 -21.04 0.14
C LEU A 52 -3.37 -19.77 0.69
N ILE A 53 -4.55 -19.88 1.29
CA ILE A 53 -5.30 -18.76 1.86
C ILE A 53 -5.28 -18.91 3.38
N ILE A 54 -4.47 -18.09 4.05
CA ILE A 54 -4.43 -17.99 5.50
C ILE A 54 -5.62 -17.13 5.94
N TYR A 55 -6.48 -17.67 6.77
CA TYR A 55 -7.64 -16.96 7.31
C TYR A 55 -7.83 -17.29 8.79
N TYR A 56 -8.46 -16.38 9.52
CA TYR A 56 -8.86 -16.61 10.90
C TYR A 56 -10.37 -16.42 11.00
N PRO A 57 -11.14 -17.46 11.39
CA PRO A 57 -12.58 -17.34 11.45
C PRO A 57 -13.01 -16.53 12.69
N SER A 58 -13.92 -15.58 12.49
CA SER A 58 -14.56 -14.79 13.55
C SER A 58 -15.57 -15.59 14.38
N SER A 59 -16.02 -16.73 13.86
CA SER A 59 -16.98 -17.64 14.49
C SER A 59 -16.39 -19.04 14.65
N ASN A 60 -16.91 -19.80 15.60
CA ASN A 60 -16.58 -21.22 15.73
C ASN A 60 -17.27 -22.12 14.68
N LYS A 61 -18.25 -21.58 13.94
CA LYS A 61 -18.99 -22.29 12.90
C LYS A 61 -18.95 -21.54 11.57
N PRO A 62 -18.92 -22.26 10.43
CA PRO A 62 -19.03 -21.65 9.11
C PRO A 62 -20.32 -20.84 8.97
N ASP A 63 -20.27 -19.73 8.25
CA ASP A 63 -21.36 -18.76 8.10
C ASP A 63 -21.81 -18.55 6.64
N ILE A 64 -21.27 -19.36 5.73
CA ILE A 64 -21.72 -19.48 4.35
C ILE A 64 -22.20 -20.90 4.12
N ASP A 65 -23.51 -21.06 3.97
CA ASP A 65 -24.20 -22.33 3.73
C ASP A 65 -23.79 -23.44 4.72
N ASN A 66 -23.45 -23.06 5.97
CA ASN A 66 -22.88 -23.92 7.01
C ASN A 66 -21.64 -24.73 6.57
N THR A 67 -20.96 -24.31 5.51
CA THR A 67 -19.86 -25.05 4.88
C THR A 67 -18.55 -24.26 4.93
N TYR A 68 -18.60 -22.97 4.63
CA TYR A 68 -17.39 -22.12 4.57
C TYR A 68 -17.48 -20.94 5.54
N TYR A 69 -16.31 -20.56 6.05
CA TYR A 69 -16.10 -19.28 6.71
C TYR A 69 -15.94 -18.20 5.64
N HIS A 70 -16.63 -17.06 5.77
CA HIS A 70 -16.52 -15.97 4.79
C HIS A 70 -15.08 -15.47 4.64
N GLU A 71 -14.28 -15.54 5.71
CA GLU A 71 -12.86 -15.18 5.74
C GLU A 71 -12.01 -16.07 4.82
N TYR A 72 -12.45 -17.28 4.52
CA TYR A 72 -11.85 -18.12 3.49
C TYR A 72 -12.53 -17.94 2.13
N TYR A 73 -13.86 -17.93 2.14
CA TYR A 73 -14.69 -18.01 0.94
C TYR A 73 -14.56 -16.80 0.02
N VAL A 74 -14.60 -15.58 0.58
CA VAL A 74 -14.57 -14.35 -0.22
C VAL A 74 -13.23 -14.19 -0.97
N PRO A 75 -12.05 -14.34 -0.33
CA PRO A 75 -10.78 -14.36 -1.04
C PRO A 75 -10.72 -15.50 -2.08
N TRP A 76 -11.14 -16.72 -1.72
CA TRP A 76 -11.12 -17.86 -2.62
C TRP A 76 -11.92 -17.60 -3.91
N LYS A 77 -13.20 -17.25 -3.80
CA LYS A 77 -14.06 -17.03 -4.97
C LYS A 77 -13.60 -15.84 -5.82
N SER A 78 -13.04 -14.82 -5.18
CA SER A 78 -12.43 -13.69 -5.90
C SER A 78 -11.20 -14.11 -6.70
N LEU A 79 -10.31 -14.91 -6.10
CA LEU A 79 -9.13 -15.44 -6.77
C LEU A 79 -9.50 -16.42 -7.89
N GLU A 80 -10.48 -17.30 -7.68
CA GLU A 80 -11.01 -18.24 -8.67
C GLU A 80 -11.59 -17.52 -9.89
N THR A 81 -12.37 -16.46 -9.67
CA THR A 81 -12.94 -15.62 -10.74
C THR A 81 -11.86 -15.05 -11.67
N VAL A 82 -10.70 -14.79 -11.10
CA VAL A 82 -9.61 -14.06 -11.74
C VAL A 82 -8.56 -14.98 -12.34
N PHE A 83 -8.15 -16.03 -11.62
CA PHE A 83 -7.10 -16.96 -12.01
C PHE A 83 -7.64 -18.28 -12.61
N GLY A 84 -8.93 -18.56 -12.45
CA GLY A 84 -9.61 -19.74 -12.97
C GLY A 84 -9.60 -20.94 -12.04
N THR A 85 -10.41 -21.93 -12.37
CA THR A 85 -10.65 -23.14 -11.55
C THR A 85 -9.56 -24.20 -11.64
N ALA A 86 -8.58 -24.04 -12.54
CA ALA A 86 -7.46 -24.97 -12.69
C ALA A 86 -6.43 -24.86 -11.55
N ILE A 87 -6.52 -23.82 -10.72
CA ILE A 87 -5.64 -23.58 -9.58
C ILE A 87 -6.21 -24.29 -8.35
N MET A 88 -5.35 -24.94 -7.56
CA MET A 88 -5.72 -25.46 -6.25
C MET A 88 -5.83 -24.31 -5.24
N TYR A 89 -6.99 -24.19 -4.61
CA TYR A 89 -7.22 -23.25 -3.50
C TYR A 89 -7.31 -24.02 -2.20
N LYS A 90 -6.49 -23.66 -1.21
CA LYS A 90 -6.47 -24.33 0.10
C LYS A 90 -6.49 -23.33 1.24
N GLY A 91 -7.52 -23.42 2.07
CA GLY A 91 -7.63 -22.65 3.32
C GLY A 91 -6.68 -23.18 4.39
N ILE A 92 -6.05 -22.26 5.13
CA ILE A 92 -5.19 -22.54 6.29
C ILE A 92 -5.64 -21.66 7.46
N LEU A 93 -5.90 -22.27 8.61
CA LEU A 93 -6.29 -21.54 9.82
C LEU A 93 -5.09 -20.78 10.41
N GLY A 94 -5.16 -19.45 10.49
CA GLY A 94 -4.08 -18.57 10.96
C GLY A 94 -3.63 -18.78 12.41
N GLY A 95 -4.41 -19.50 13.22
CA GLY A 95 -4.05 -19.91 14.59
C GLY A 95 -3.29 -21.25 14.69
N SER A 96 -3.05 -21.95 13.58
CA SER A 96 -2.30 -23.22 13.62
C SER A 96 -0.82 -22.99 13.97
N THR A 97 -0.23 -23.93 14.72
CA THR A 97 1.20 -23.94 15.06
C THR A 97 2.08 -24.41 13.90
N SER A 98 1.49 -24.92 12.82
CA SER A 98 2.23 -25.45 11.66
C SER A 98 2.76 -24.32 10.78
N THR A 99 4.02 -24.43 10.35
CA THR A 99 4.56 -23.58 9.28
C THR A 99 4.01 -24.00 7.93
N LEU A 100 3.87 -23.04 7.01
CA LEU A 100 3.44 -23.33 5.64
C LEU A 100 4.59 -23.96 4.87
N SER A 101 4.33 -25.06 4.17
CA SER A 101 5.24 -25.60 3.17
C SER A 101 5.04 -24.84 1.86
N LEU A 102 6.00 -23.97 1.52
CA LEU A 102 5.98 -23.13 0.32
C LEU A 102 6.94 -23.68 -0.73
N ASP A 103 6.40 -24.01 -1.90
CA ASP A 103 7.19 -24.34 -3.08
C ASP A 103 7.18 -23.17 -4.09
N SER A 104 7.96 -23.31 -5.16
CA SER A 104 8.07 -22.28 -6.20
C SER A 104 6.77 -22.02 -6.96
N GLN A 105 5.84 -22.97 -6.96
CA GLN A 105 4.53 -22.94 -7.64
C GLN A 105 3.39 -22.51 -6.71
N THR A 106 3.70 -21.98 -5.53
CA THR A 106 2.73 -21.53 -4.54
C THR A 106 2.64 -20.00 -4.50
N LEU A 107 1.41 -19.48 -4.41
CA LEU A 107 1.14 -18.14 -3.88
C LEU A 107 0.52 -18.23 -2.50
N VAL A 108 0.79 -17.23 -1.66
CA VAL A 108 0.21 -17.12 -0.32
C VAL A 108 -0.72 -15.92 -0.26
N VAL A 109 -1.89 -16.09 0.32
CA VAL A 109 -2.86 -15.01 0.54
C VAL A 109 -3.17 -14.94 2.03
N VAL A 110 -3.10 -13.75 2.61
CA VAL A 110 -3.68 -13.49 3.93
C VAL A 110 -5.03 -12.84 3.72
N SER A 111 -6.05 -13.38 4.38
CA SER A 111 -7.35 -12.75 4.49
C SER A 111 -7.41 -11.85 5.72
N ALA A 112 -7.66 -10.56 5.55
CA ALA A 112 -7.77 -9.63 6.67
C ALA A 112 -8.56 -8.36 6.35
N ASP A 113 -9.44 -7.99 7.28
CA ASP A 113 -10.06 -6.67 7.38
C ASP A 113 -9.39 -5.83 8.49
N PHE A 114 -9.72 -4.54 8.55
CA PHE A 114 -9.06 -3.56 9.40
C PHE A 114 -10.05 -2.62 10.11
N SER A 115 -9.65 -2.11 11.28
CA SER A 115 -10.24 -1.01 12.06
C SER A 115 -11.76 -1.07 12.26
N HIS A 116 -12.25 -2.20 12.76
CA HIS A 116 -13.67 -2.43 13.01
C HIS A 116 -14.27 -1.37 13.96
N PHE A 117 -15.38 -0.77 13.54
CA PHE A 117 -16.22 0.13 14.33
C PHE A 117 -15.53 1.36 14.94
N MET A 118 -14.44 1.82 14.32
CA MET A 118 -13.66 2.96 14.81
C MET A 118 -14.07 4.28 14.12
N PRO A 119 -14.08 5.44 14.83
CA PRO A 119 -14.31 6.74 14.20
C PRO A 119 -13.29 7.02 13.10
N PHE A 120 -13.78 7.50 11.95
CA PHE A 120 -13.01 7.68 10.71
C PHE A 120 -11.58 8.22 10.87
N GLN A 121 -11.37 9.35 11.54
CA GLN A 121 -10.04 9.96 11.66
C GLN A 121 -9.08 9.07 12.47
N LYS A 122 -9.56 8.52 13.60
CA LYS A 122 -8.79 7.60 14.43
C LYS A 122 -8.49 6.32 13.65
N ALA A 123 -9.48 5.82 12.92
CA ALA A 123 -9.34 4.61 12.12
C ALA A 123 -8.29 4.80 11.02
N ILE A 124 -8.26 5.97 10.37
CA ILE A 124 -7.26 6.24 9.34
C ILE A 124 -5.83 6.34 9.89
N GLU A 125 -5.67 6.96 11.05
CA GLU A 125 -4.39 7.02 11.75
C GLU A 125 -3.89 5.62 12.13
N MET A 126 -4.76 4.79 12.71
CA MET A 126 -4.42 3.44 13.17
C MET A 126 -4.11 2.51 11.99
N GLU A 127 -4.87 2.60 10.90
CA GLU A 127 -4.61 1.86 9.67
C GLU A 127 -3.27 2.20 9.04
N ASN A 128 -2.88 3.48 8.99
CA ASN A 128 -1.59 3.88 8.42
C ASN A 128 -0.45 3.28 9.27
N LYS A 129 -0.56 3.33 10.60
CA LYS A 129 0.42 2.73 11.50
C LYS A 129 0.46 1.20 11.38
N ALA A 130 -0.70 0.55 11.31
CA ALA A 130 -0.81 -0.88 11.09
C ALA A 130 -0.17 -1.30 9.75
N ALA A 131 -0.46 -0.58 8.66
CA ALA A 131 0.12 -0.85 7.35
C ALA A 131 1.65 -0.81 7.39
N HIS A 132 2.24 0.24 7.97
CA HIS A 132 3.68 0.33 8.13
C HIS A 132 4.23 -0.78 9.03
N ALA A 133 3.58 -1.08 10.15
CA ALA A 133 3.99 -2.15 11.06
C ALA A 133 4.03 -3.51 10.34
N LEU A 134 3.00 -3.80 9.54
CA LEU A 134 2.94 -4.98 8.69
C LEU A 134 4.11 -4.99 7.70
N MET A 135 4.37 -3.89 6.99
CA MET A 135 5.49 -3.79 6.04
C MET A 135 6.87 -4.04 6.69
N PHE A 136 7.04 -3.66 7.96
CA PHE A 136 8.25 -3.91 8.77
C PHE A 136 8.22 -5.24 9.55
N ARG A 137 7.21 -6.10 9.35
CA ARG A 137 7.01 -7.36 10.10
C ARG A 137 6.89 -7.20 11.62
N ARG A 138 6.49 -6.01 12.10
CA ARG A 138 6.32 -5.71 13.54
C ARG A 138 4.98 -6.16 14.09
N VAL A 139 4.64 -7.44 13.85
CA VAL A 139 3.36 -8.06 14.25
C VAL A 139 3.39 -8.75 15.61
N MET A 140 4.60 -8.89 16.16
CA MET A 140 4.83 -9.45 17.50
C MET A 140 4.92 -8.36 18.55
N ASP A 141 5.03 -7.11 18.12
CA ASP A 141 5.13 -5.96 18.99
C ASP A 141 3.75 -5.73 19.58
N ASN A 142 3.64 -5.76 20.91
CA ASN A 142 2.39 -5.53 21.61
C ASN A 142 2.08 -4.03 21.61
N VAL A 143 1.60 -3.51 20.48
CA VAL A 143 1.35 -2.09 20.24
C VAL A 143 -0.08 -1.87 19.74
N ASP A 144 -0.75 -0.86 20.30
CA ASP A 144 -2.19 -0.64 20.12
C ASP A 144 -2.66 -0.50 18.67
N TYR A 145 -1.77 -0.11 17.74
CA TYR A 145 -2.12 0.03 16.32
C TYR A 145 -2.17 -1.31 15.57
N ILE A 146 -1.58 -2.37 16.12
CA ILE A 146 -1.75 -3.72 15.56
C ILE A 146 -3.17 -4.25 15.81
N ASP A 147 -3.85 -3.78 16.86
CA ASP A 147 -5.26 -4.12 17.13
C ASP A 147 -6.22 -3.53 16.08
N ALA A 148 -5.73 -2.70 15.16
CA ALA A 148 -6.49 -2.30 13.99
C ALA A 148 -6.54 -3.38 12.90
N VAL A 149 -5.84 -4.50 13.05
CA VAL A 149 -5.99 -5.67 12.18
C VAL A 149 -6.99 -6.61 12.86
N ASP A 150 -8.03 -7.05 12.13
CA ASP A 150 -9.10 -7.87 12.75
C ASP A 150 -8.57 -9.15 13.40
N ASP A 151 -7.63 -9.84 12.72
CA ASP A 151 -6.83 -10.90 13.33
C ASP A 151 -5.37 -10.87 12.89
N ILE A 152 -4.47 -10.68 13.87
CA ILE A 152 -3.03 -10.63 13.62
C ILE A 152 -2.38 -12.01 13.51
N HIS A 153 -3.03 -13.08 13.96
CA HIS A 153 -2.46 -14.44 13.94
C HIS A 153 -2.18 -14.90 12.51
N SER A 154 -3.05 -14.55 11.56
CA SER A 154 -2.83 -14.81 10.13
C SER A 154 -1.52 -14.20 9.62
N PHE A 155 -1.16 -12.99 10.05
CA PHE A 155 0.12 -12.37 9.70
C PHE A 155 1.31 -12.96 10.46
N ARG A 156 1.12 -13.35 11.72
CA ARG A 156 2.16 -14.07 12.49
C ARG A 156 2.51 -15.40 11.84
N MET A 157 1.53 -16.14 11.36
CA MET A 157 1.73 -17.36 10.58
C MET A 157 2.44 -17.09 9.27
N LEU A 158 2.01 -16.06 8.53
CA LEU A 158 2.67 -15.64 7.29
C LEU A 158 4.17 -15.44 7.54
N TYR A 159 4.53 -14.54 8.47
CA TYR A 159 5.93 -14.16 8.72
C TYR A 159 6.79 -15.26 9.32
N LYS A 160 6.20 -16.24 10.02
CA LYS A 160 6.92 -17.46 10.44
C LYS A 160 7.21 -18.41 9.29
N SER A 161 6.48 -18.31 8.18
CA SER A 161 6.52 -19.29 7.09
C SER A 161 7.24 -18.81 5.83
N ILE A 162 7.44 -17.49 5.67
CA ILE A 162 8.07 -16.91 4.49
C ILE A 162 9.54 -16.49 4.75
N PRO A 163 10.41 -16.51 3.73
CA PRO A 163 11.77 -16.00 3.83
C PRO A 163 11.84 -14.54 4.30
N ASP A 164 12.87 -14.15 5.06
CA ASP A 164 13.01 -12.78 5.61
C ASP A 164 13.07 -11.67 4.57
N ASN A 165 13.53 -11.99 3.36
CA ASN A 165 13.57 -11.05 2.24
C ASN A 165 12.22 -10.90 1.51
N TRP A 166 11.11 -11.46 2.01
CA TRP A 166 9.77 -11.21 1.46
C TRP A 166 9.00 -10.21 2.31
N LEU A 167 8.60 -9.09 1.77
CA LEU A 167 7.96 -8.00 2.51
C LEU A 167 6.64 -7.61 1.87
N LEU A 168 5.72 -7.14 2.69
CA LEU A 168 4.48 -6.56 2.19
C LEU A 168 4.76 -5.18 1.59
N GLN A 169 4.16 -4.91 0.44
CA GLN A 169 4.04 -3.58 -0.14
C GLN A 169 2.58 -3.17 -0.10
N TRP A 170 2.28 -2.07 0.58
CA TRP A 170 0.91 -1.52 0.62
C TRP A 170 0.52 -0.94 -0.74
N ILE A 171 -0.56 -1.44 -1.34
CA ILE A 171 -0.98 -1.01 -2.69
C ILE A 171 -2.41 -0.47 -2.76
N GLY A 172 -3.20 -0.59 -1.69
CA GLY A 172 -4.62 -0.27 -1.75
C GLY A 172 -5.25 -0.04 -0.39
N ARG A 173 -6.22 0.87 -0.38
CA ARG A 173 -7.04 1.23 0.77
C ARG A 173 -8.44 1.64 0.33
N THR A 174 -9.44 1.08 0.99
CA THR A 174 -10.84 1.54 0.96
C THR A 174 -11.48 1.29 2.33
N ARG A 175 -12.72 1.74 2.53
CA ARG A 175 -13.54 1.44 3.70
C ARG A 175 -14.99 1.26 3.28
N SER A 176 -15.76 0.56 4.09
CA SER A 176 -17.22 0.59 3.98
C SER A 176 -17.75 2.00 4.33
N SER A 177 -19.01 2.27 4.01
CA SER A 177 -19.64 3.55 4.30
C SER A 177 -19.99 3.69 5.79
N GLY A 178 -20.11 4.94 6.25
CA GLY A 178 -20.54 5.27 7.62
C GLY A 178 -19.40 5.66 8.58
N ILE A 179 -19.81 6.16 9.74
CA ILE A 179 -18.92 6.78 10.76
C ILE A 179 -18.03 5.75 11.47
N LYS A 180 -18.55 4.52 11.62
CA LYS A 180 -17.90 3.37 12.26
C LYS A 180 -17.71 2.22 11.25
N ALA A 181 -17.23 2.59 10.06
CA ALA A 181 -16.97 1.67 8.96
C ALA A 181 -15.83 0.70 9.25
N VAL A 182 -15.75 -0.36 8.45
CA VAL A 182 -14.63 -1.31 8.39
C VAL A 182 -13.66 -0.83 7.32
N GLY A 183 -12.36 -0.98 7.58
CA GLY A 183 -11.27 -0.70 6.67
C GLY A 183 -10.78 -1.90 5.90
N TYR A 184 -10.33 -1.65 4.69
CA TYR A 184 -9.84 -2.67 3.77
C TYR A 184 -8.50 -2.22 3.22
N LEU A 185 -7.42 -2.83 3.69
CA LEU A 185 -6.07 -2.61 3.19
C LEU A 185 -5.63 -3.82 2.39
N THR A 186 -4.90 -3.58 1.31
CA THR A 186 -4.39 -4.64 0.44
C THR A 186 -2.92 -4.46 0.16
N PHE A 187 -2.23 -5.60 0.10
CA PHE A 187 -0.79 -5.63 -0.02
C PHE A 187 -0.36 -6.65 -1.07
N LEU A 188 0.79 -6.40 -1.68
CA LEU A 188 1.53 -7.39 -2.45
C LEU A 188 2.61 -7.98 -1.56
N LEU A 189 2.77 -9.30 -1.56
CA LEU A 189 3.91 -9.95 -0.92
C LEU A 189 5.04 -10.07 -1.94
N ARG A 190 6.12 -9.30 -1.76
CA ARG A 190 7.19 -9.15 -2.74
C ARG A 190 8.57 -9.38 -2.16
N GLU A 191 9.54 -9.69 -3.00
CA GLU A 191 10.94 -9.74 -2.58
C GLU A 191 11.50 -8.32 -2.33
N THR A 192 12.37 -8.19 -1.33
CA THR A 192 13.18 -6.99 -1.09
C THR A 192 14.07 -6.73 -2.32
N PRO A 193 14.16 -5.48 -2.80
CA PRO A 193 14.98 -5.16 -3.96
C PRO A 193 16.45 -5.54 -3.77
N LEU A 194 17.05 -6.11 -4.82
CA LEU A 194 18.47 -6.40 -4.86
C LEU A 194 19.27 -5.14 -5.19
N LYS A 195 20.56 -5.10 -4.82
CA LYS A 195 21.46 -3.97 -5.15
C LYS A 195 21.55 -3.67 -6.65
N ILE A 196 21.39 -4.68 -7.50
CA ILE A 196 21.39 -4.50 -8.96
C ILE A 196 20.18 -3.70 -9.45
N ASP A 197 19.06 -3.78 -8.73
CA ASP A 197 17.87 -2.98 -9.03
C ASP A 197 18.14 -1.51 -8.69
N ALA A 198 18.74 -1.25 -7.52
CA ALA A 198 19.09 0.09 -7.07
C ALA A 198 19.98 0.85 -8.07
N ALA A 199 20.93 0.16 -8.71
CA ALA A 199 21.81 0.75 -9.72
C ALA A 199 21.09 1.27 -10.98
N LYS A 200 19.86 0.81 -11.24
CA LYS A 200 19.02 1.23 -12.37
C LYS A 200 17.99 2.28 -11.97
N ALA A 201 17.90 2.64 -10.68
CA ALA A 201 16.92 3.59 -10.19
C ALA A 201 17.17 4.99 -10.79
N ASN A 202 16.09 5.72 -11.04
CA ASN A 202 16.14 7.12 -11.45
C ASN A 202 16.18 8.07 -10.25
N SER A 203 15.76 7.58 -9.08
CA SER A 203 15.79 8.30 -7.82
C SER A 203 15.67 7.31 -6.67
N MET A 204 16.03 7.74 -5.46
CA MET A 204 15.71 7.03 -4.23
C MET A 204 15.16 7.98 -3.18
N PHE A 205 14.34 7.46 -2.28
CA PHE A 205 13.87 8.15 -1.09
C PHE A 205 14.20 7.32 0.15
N VAL A 206 14.60 7.98 1.23
CA VAL A 206 14.74 7.36 2.53
C VAL A 206 13.71 7.97 3.46
N THR A 207 12.90 7.11 4.09
CA THR A 207 11.91 7.52 5.09
C THR A 207 12.24 6.85 6.41
N VAL A 208 12.34 7.61 7.50
CA VAL A 208 12.57 7.07 8.85
C VAL A 208 11.30 7.15 9.68
N PHE A 209 11.07 6.16 10.53
CA PHE A 209 9.87 5.97 11.33
C PHE A 209 10.22 5.87 12.82
N SER A 210 9.31 6.35 13.66
CA SER A 210 9.38 6.17 15.10
C SER A 210 9.02 4.75 15.53
N ASP A 211 9.27 4.41 16.80
CA ASP A 211 8.74 3.23 17.50
C ASP A 211 7.24 2.97 17.29
N LYS A 212 6.44 4.03 17.10
CA LYS A 212 5.01 4.00 16.81
C LYS A 212 4.62 4.00 15.33
N MET A 213 5.56 3.70 14.41
CA MET A 213 5.33 3.70 12.96
C MET A 213 4.88 5.05 12.37
N THR A 214 5.15 6.15 13.07
CA THR A 214 4.91 7.49 12.54
C THR A 214 6.11 7.90 11.68
N PRO A 215 5.92 8.34 10.42
CA PRO A 215 7.00 8.89 9.61
C PRO A 215 7.59 10.14 10.27
N ARG A 216 8.92 10.20 10.38
CA ARG A 216 9.66 11.27 11.04
C ARG A 216 10.46 12.11 10.07
N GLU A 217 11.08 11.56 9.05
CA GLU A 217 11.69 12.38 7.99
C GLU A 217 11.70 11.60 6.69
N CYS A 218 11.63 12.31 5.56
CA CYS A 218 11.66 11.73 4.24
C CYS A 218 12.45 12.64 3.28
N LEU A 219 13.57 12.15 2.77
CA LEU A 219 14.37 12.86 1.76
C LEU A 219 14.59 11.99 0.54
N GLY A 220 14.60 12.65 -0.61
CA GLY A 220 14.88 12.03 -1.90
C GLY A 220 16.19 12.52 -2.50
N GLU A 221 16.74 11.69 -3.36
CA GLU A 221 17.90 11.97 -4.19
C GLU A 221 17.58 11.58 -5.64
N TRP A 222 17.86 12.49 -6.60
CA TRP A 222 17.55 12.28 -8.01
C TRP A 222 18.82 11.97 -8.79
N PHE A 223 18.78 10.89 -9.58
CA PHE A 223 19.91 10.41 -10.38
C PHE A 223 19.78 10.92 -11.81
N ILE A 224 20.16 12.18 -12.01
CA ILE A 224 20.07 12.90 -13.29
C ILE A 224 21.45 13.19 -13.88
N GLY A 225 21.54 13.15 -15.20
CA GLY A 225 22.79 13.42 -15.93
C GLY A 225 23.88 12.41 -15.59
N THR A 226 25.00 12.88 -15.05
CA THR A 226 26.13 12.05 -14.64
C THR A 226 25.99 11.46 -13.25
N LYS A 227 25.05 11.96 -12.43
CA LYS A 227 24.82 11.46 -11.08
C LYS A 227 24.04 10.15 -11.14
N LYS A 228 24.69 9.05 -10.74
CA LYS A 228 24.07 7.72 -10.63
C LYS A 228 24.01 7.29 -9.17
N TRP A 229 23.14 6.32 -8.89
CA TRP A 229 23.13 5.65 -7.60
C TRP A 229 24.51 5.05 -7.30
N SER A 230 24.92 5.14 -6.03
CA SER A 230 26.05 4.40 -5.50
C SER A 230 25.81 4.07 -4.02
N PRO A 231 26.46 3.04 -3.48
CA PRO A 231 26.35 2.71 -2.05
C PRO A 231 26.72 3.89 -1.13
N SER A 232 27.67 4.74 -1.54
CA SER A 232 28.05 5.92 -0.78
C SER A 232 26.96 6.99 -0.76
N ILE A 233 26.30 7.24 -1.91
CA ILE A 233 25.19 8.21 -1.97
C ILE A 233 24.00 7.72 -1.13
N GLU A 234 23.70 6.43 -1.19
CA GLU A 234 22.67 5.81 -0.34
C GLU A 234 22.96 5.95 1.14
N LYS A 235 24.15 5.52 1.57
CA LYS A 235 24.57 5.64 2.97
C LYS A 235 24.50 7.08 3.47
N ASN A 236 25.03 8.03 2.68
CA ASN A 236 25.00 9.44 3.05
C ASN A 236 23.58 9.99 3.18
N LEU A 237 22.64 9.54 2.33
CA LEU A 237 21.24 9.93 2.44
C LEU A 237 20.58 9.32 3.69
N ILE A 238 20.85 8.04 3.97
CA ILE A 238 20.38 7.35 5.18
C ILE A 238 20.85 8.09 6.42
N ASP A 239 22.16 8.29 6.56
CA ASP A 239 22.76 8.99 7.71
C ASP A 239 22.15 10.39 7.90
N LYS A 240 21.94 11.11 6.78
CA LYS A 240 21.30 12.43 6.80
C LYS A 240 19.85 12.36 7.28
N VAL A 241 19.05 11.42 6.78
CA VAL A 241 17.63 11.27 7.16
C VAL A 241 17.49 10.85 8.62
N LEU A 242 18.31 9.89 9.08
CA LEU A 242 18.32 9.47 10.48
C LEU A 242 18.65 10.64 11.41
N ARG A 243 19.72 11.39 11.10
CA ARG A 243 20.12 12.58 11.86
C ARG A 243 19.03 13.66 11.88
N LEU A 244 18.40 13.95 10.75
CA LEU A 244 17.34 14.96 10.70
C LEU A 244 16.08 14.50 11.42
N GLY A 245 15.71 13.22 11.29
CA GLY A 245 14.58 12.62 12.00
C GLY A 245 14.69 12.75 13.53
N SER A 246 15.91 12.70 14.08
CA SER A 246 16.17 12.81 15.52
C SER A 246 16.37 14.25 16.02
N THR A 247 16.58 15.23 15.12
CA THR A 247 16.96 16.60 15.52
C THR A 247 16.03 17.70 15.02
N THR A 248 15.67 17.69 13.74
CA THR A 248 15.08 18.84 13.04
C THR A 248 14.08 18.39 11.97
N SER A 249 13.32 17.34 12.29
CA SER A 249 12.34 16.74 11.39
C SER A 249 11.39 17.78 10.79
N ARG A 250 11.29 17.82 9.46
CA ARG A 250 10.32 18.69 8.76
C ARG A 250 8.90 18.13 8.80
N LEU A 251 8.76 16.81 8.92
CA LEU A 251 7.44 16.15 8.96
C LEU A 251 6.74 16.36 10.30
N THR A 252 7.48 16.49 11.40
CA THR A 252 6.92 16.80 12.71
C THR A 252 7.10 18.25 13.12
N GLY A 253 7.72 19.09 12.27
CA GLY A 253 8.03 20.49 12.60
C GLY A 253 8.99 20.62 13.79
N GLY A 254 9.90 19.65 13.97
CA GLY A 254 10.82 19.59 15.11
C GLY A 254 10.18 19.09 16.42
N LEU A 255 8.92 18.64 16.39
CA LEU A 255 8.27 18.02 17.55
C LEU A 255 8.70 16.56 17.70
N GLN A 256 8.56 16.00 18.90
CA GLN A 256 8.81 14.58 19.23
C GLN A 256 10.27 14.12 19.12
N LEU A 257 11.25 15.01 19.30
CA LEU A 257 12.69 14.68 19.23
C LEU A 257 13.11 13.55 20.19
N ASN A 258 12.43 13.43 21.33
CA ASN A 258 12.69 12.40 22.34
C ASN A 258 12.09 11.02 21.99
N VAL A 259 11.30 10.91 20.92
CA VAL A 259 10.70 9.64 20.51
C VAL A 259 11.70 8.88 19.62
N PRO A 260 12.11 7.65 20.00
CA PRO A 260 13.12 6.89 19.27
C PRO A 260 12.74 6.62 17.82
N LEU A 261 13.75 6.68 16.95
CA LEU A 261 13.68 6.17 15.59
C LEU A 261 13.99 4.67 15.65
N THR A 262 13.16 3.85 15.02
CA THR A 262 13.31 2.38 15.10
C THR A 262 13.44 1.71 13.74
N ASN A 263 12.95 2.34 12.69
CA ASN A 263 12.83 1.72 11.37
C ASN A 263 13.06 2.75 10.27
N TYR A 264 13.55 2.33 9.11
CA TYR A 264 13.60 3.16 7.92
C TYR A 264 13.38 2.33 6.64
N THR A 265 12.88 2.99 5.60
CA THR A 265 12.81 2.42 4.25
C THR A 265 13.79 3.09 3.32
N VAL A 266 14.25 2.34 2.32
CA VAL A 266 14.88 2.88 1.11
C VAL A 266 13.98 2.54 -0.08
N THR A 267 13.37 3.54 -0.69
CA THR A 267 12.46 3.42 -1.82
C THR A 267 13.18 3.82 -3.10
N TYR A 268 13.44 2.85 -3.98
CA TYR A 268 14.03 3.06 -5.30
C TYR A 268 12.93 3.31 -6.33
N LEU A 269 13.09 4.35 -7.13
CA LEU A 269 12.09 4.81 -8.11
C LEU A 269 12.55 4.55 -9.54
N TYR A 270 11.63 4.02 -10.35
CA TYR A 270 11.86 3.71 -11.77
C TYR A 270 10.85 4.46 -12.61
N LYS A 271 11.34 5.25 -13.55
CA LYS A 271 10.52 6.11 -14.39
C LYS A 271 9.68 5.27 -15.34
N GLU A 272 8.39 5.53 -15.34
CA GLU A 272 7.43 4.91 -16.25
C GLU A 272 7.38 5.59 -17.61
N ASN A 273 6.84 4.87 -18.60
CA ASN A 273 6.54 5.43 -19.90
C ASN A 273 5.46 6.52 -19.80
N THR A 274 5.52 7.53 -20.67
CA THR A 274 4.57 8.67 -20.64
C THR A 274 3.13 8.28 -20.93
N THR A 275 2.91 7.10 -21.51
CA THR A 275 1.59 6.54 -21.82
C THR A 275 1.02 5.68 -20.69
N THR A 276 1.81 5.35 -19.65
CA THR A 276 1.37 4.51 -18.53
C THR A 276 0.25 5.24 -17.76
N PRO A 277 -0.92 4.60 -17.54
CA PRO A 277 -1.99 5.19 -16.75
C PRO A 277 -1.61 5.20 -15.25
N PHE A 278 -2.03 6.23 -14.52
CA PHE A 278 -1.82 6.29 -13.08
C PHE A 278 -2.59 5.18 -12.34
N VAL A 279 -1.98 4.66 -11.28
CA VAL A 279 -2.53 3.58 -10.44
C VAL A 279 -2.19 3.95 -9.00
N ARG A 280 -3.23 4.26 -8.21
CA ARG A 280 -3.10 4.67 -6.81
C ARG A 280 -2.42 3.57 -5.99
N GLY A 281 -1.46 3.94 -5.14
CA GLY A 281 -0.69 2.99 -4.32
C GLY A 281 0.42 2.23 -5.06
N TRP A 282 0.48 2.32 -6.39
CA TRP A 282 1.53 1.72 -7.20
C TRP A 282 2.48 2.76 -7.80
N HIS A 283 1.92 3.88 -8.27
CA HIS A 283 2.68 4.95 -8.90
C HIS A 283 2.96 6.11 -7.93
N GLY A 284 4.22 6.51 -7.85
CA GLY A 284 4.63 7.84 -7.40
C GLY A 284 4.46 8.85 -8.54
N LEU A 285 4.31 10.12 -8.18
CA LEU A 285 3.99 11.19 -9.14
C LEU A 285 4.92 12.39 -8.96
N LEU A 286 5.64 12.71 -10.03
CA LEU A 286 6.44 13.92 -10.17
C LEU A 286 5.69 14.95 -11.01
N HIS A 287 5.51 16.14 -10.44
CA HIS A 287 5.12 17.35 -11.15
C HIS A 287 6.10 18.47 -10.75
N ASN A 288 5.64 19.53 -10.09
CA ASN A 288 6.51 20.56 -9.50
C ASN A 288 7.16 20.10 -8.18
N ALA A 289 6.58 19.09 -7.54
CA ALA A 289 7.15 18.35 -6.43
C ALA A 289 6.89 16.85 -6.64
N PHE A 290 7.28 16.01 -5.68
CA PHE A 290 7.07 14.57 -5.75
C PHE A 290 6.25 14.04 -4.58
N TYR A 291 5.39 13.06 -4.86
CA TYR A 291 4.75 12.20 -3.87
C TYR A 291 5.06 10.73 -4.17
N LEU A 292 5.43 9.99 -3.12
CA LEU A 292 5.56 8.53 -3.12
C LEU A 292 4.18 7.86 -3.25
N PRO A 293 4.11 6.60 -3.74
CA PRO A 293 2.84 5.88 -3.88
C PRO A 293 2.00 5.84 -2.59
N GLU A 294 2.64 5.67 -1.45
CA GLU A 294 2.01 5.53 -0.14
C GLU A 294 1.28 6.81 0.29
N VAL A 295 1.75 7.99 -0.12
CA VAL A 295 1.10 9.27 0.19
C VAL A 295 -0.35 9.28 -0.29
N PHE A 296 -0.63 8.64 -1.43
CA PHE A 296 -1.99 8.54 -1.96
C PHE A 296 -2.88 7.57 -1.16
N LEU A 297 -2.30 6.54 -0.55
CA LEU A 297 -3.03 5.61 0.29
C LEU A 297 -3.34 6.23 1.66
N GLU A 298 -2.40 7.02 2.18
CA GLU A 298 -2.55 7.74 3.44
C GLU A 298 -3.54 8.91 3.37
N ASN A 299 -3.55 9.66 2.26
CA ASN A 299 -4.13 11.00 2.23
C ASN A 299 -5.27 11.20 1.23
N THR A 300 -5.63 10.21 0.41
CA THR A 300 -6.72 10.37 -0.56
C THR A 300 -7.76 9.26 -0.44
N PHE A 301 -9.01 9.58 -0.80
CA PHE A 301 -10.00 8.59 -1.20
C PHE A 301 -9.60 7.93 -2.54
N GLU A 302 -10.34 6.90 -2.97
CA GLU A 302 -10.11 6.17 -4.22
C GLU A 302 -10.37 7.03 -5.45
N ASN A 303 -11.24 8.02 -5.33
CA ASN A 303 -11.50 8.99 -6.40
C ASN A 303 -10.43 10.10 -6.49
N GLY A 304 -9.40 10.08 -5.63
CA GLY A 304 -8.30 11.04 -5.62
C GLY A 304 -8.56 12.36 -4.88
N THR A 305 -9.73 12.50 -4.25
CA THR A 305 -10.02 13.61 -3.34
C THR A 305 -9.18 13.47 -2.07
N TRP A 306 -8.60 14.56 -1.59
CA TRP A 306 -7.78 14.54 -0.38
C TRP A 306 -8.65 14.47 0.88
N ILE A 307 -8.27 13.58 1.79
CA ILE A 307 -8.89 13.41 3.10
C ILE A 307 -8.55 14.65 3.94
N LYS A 308 -9.57 15.23 4.57
CA LYS A 308 -9.50 16.40 5.44
C LYS A 308 -9.87 16.01 6.85
N SER A 309 -9.39 16.77 7.83
CA SER A 309 -9.73 16.57 9.25
C SER A 309 -11.23 16.68 9.53
N ILE A 310 -11.97 17.41 8.70
CA ILE A 310 -13.43 17.56 8.81
C ILE A 310 -14.21 16.33 8.32
N ASN A 311 -13.58 15.43 7.56
CA ASN A 311 -14.26 14.23 7.08
C ASN A 311 -14.57 13.30 8.25
N LYS A 312 -15.79 12.77 8.29
CA LYS A 312 -16.29 11.89 9.36
C LYS A 312 -16.56 10.46 8.90
N GLU A 313 -16.51 10.22 7.60
CA GLU A 313 -16.80 8.94 6.96
C GLU A 313 -16.08 8.82 5.62
N TRP A 314 -16.02 7.60 5.11
CA TRP A 314 -15.40 7.30 3.83
C TRP A 314 -16.29 7.70 2.66
N GLN A 315 -15.75 8.49 1.73
CA GLN A 315 -16.49 8.99 0.58
C GLN A 315 -16.42 7.99 -0.57
N GLN A 316 -17.39 7.08 -0.63
CA GLN A 316 -17.51 6.17 -1.76
C GLN A 316 -17.84 6.96 -3.04
N SER A 317 -17.14 6.65 -4.12
CA SER A 317 -17.38 7.26 -5.42
C SER A 317 -17.05 6.29 -6.52
N ASN A 318 -17.99 6.13 -7.45
CA ASN A 318 -17.82 5.29 -8.64
C ASN A 318 -17.02 6.00 -9.75
N ASN A 319 -16.53 7.21 -9.49
CA ASN A 319 -15.71 7.95 -10.43
C ASN A 319 -14.25 7.52 -10.31
N GLY A 320 -13.59 7.32 -11.45
CA GLY A 320 -12.16 7.02 -11.48
C GLY A 320 -11.31 8.11 -10.81
N PHE A 321 -10.09 7.76 -10.42
CA PHE A 321 -9.16 8.65 -9.72
C PHE A 321 -8.91 9.96 -10.49
N ASN A 322 -9.24 11.10 -9.87
CA ASN A 322 -9.00 12.43 -10.43
C ASN A 322 -7.71 13.04 -9.87
N ILE A 323 -6.70 13.19 -10.73
CA ILE A 323 -5.39 13.71 -10.33
C ILE A 323 -5.39 15.22 -10.01
N SER A 324 -6.45 15.97 -10.35
CA SER A 324 -6.43 17.44 -10.35
C SER A 324 -6.14 18.05 -8.98
N GLU A 325 -6.70 17.48 -7.91
CA GLU A 325 -6.41 17.98 -6.55
C GLU A 325 -4.98 17.64 -6.13
N THR A 326 -4.48 16.45 -6.49
CA THR A 326 -3.08 16.07 -6.27
C THR A 326 -2.11 17.05 -6.93
N LEU A 327 -2.36 17.47 -8.18
CA LEU A 327 -1.48 18.44 -8.85
C LEU A 327 -1.43 19.78 -8.10
N LYS A 328 -2.57 20.25 -7.57
CA LYS A 328 -2.61 21.45 -6.73
C LYS A 328 -1.82 21.26 -5.43
N MET A 329 -1.90 20.09 -4.80
CA MET A 329 -1.12 19.80 -3.60
C MET A 329 0.39 19.77 -3.88
N LEU A 330 0.80 19.26 -5.05
CA LEU A 330 2.20 19.31 -5.49
C LEU A 330 2.67 20.74 -5.81
N ASP A 331 1.81 21.59 -6.37
CA ASP A 331 2.09 23.02 -6.56
C ASP A 331 2.26 23.75 -5.22
N ILE A 332 1.46 23.39 -4.22
CA ILE A 332 1.60 23.93 -2.86
C ILE A 332 2.91 23.43 -2.24
N LYS A 333 3.19 22.12 -2.30
CA LYS A 333 4.40 21.50 -1.76
C LYS A 333 5.68 22.07 -2.35
N SER A 334 5.68 22.43 -3.63
CA SER A 334 6.82 23.07 -4.31
C SER A 334 6.97 24.56 -4.02
N GLY A 335 6.00 25.18 -3.33
CA GLY A 335 5.95 26.63 -3.13
C GLY A 335 5.51 27.43 -4.36
N ALA A 336 5.04 26.77 -5.43
CA ALA A 336 4.51 27.44 -6.62
C ALA A 336 3.13 28.10 -6.35
N GLY A 337 2.33 27.53 -5.46
CA GLY A 337 0.99 28.02 -5.11
C GLY A 337 0.95 29.43 -4.51
N THR A 338 2.01 29.87 -3.84
CA THR A 338 2.10 31.21 -3.23
C THR A 338 2.49 32.31 -4.21
N ARG A 339 3.04 31.96 -5.39
CA ARG A 339 3.46 32.94 -6.42
C ARG A 339 2.34 33.39 -7.37
N ARG A 340 1.13 32.82 -7.30
CA ARG A 340 0.05 33.01 -8.28
C ARG A 340 -1.03 34.04 -7.93
N ARG A 341 -0.81 34.95 -6.97
CA ARG A 341 -1.63 36.18 -6.84
C ARG A 341 -1.07 37.29 -7.72
N LYS A 342 -1.16 37.12 -9.05
CA LYS A 342 -1.15 38.17 -10.10
C LYS A 342 -1.15 37.51 -11.48
N SER A 343 -2.27 36.93 -11.89
CA SER A 343 -2.69 36.94 -13.30
C SER A 343 -4.13 36.49 -13.42
N LYS A 344 -4.90 37.29 -14.15
CA LYS A 344 -6.34 37.20 -14.32
C LYS A 344 -6.78 35.91 -15.01
N SER A 345 -8.00 35.53 -14.68
CA SER A 345 -8.77 34.41 -15.21
C SER A 345 -8.84 34.37 -16.74
N LYS A 346 -8.78 33.16 -17.30
CA LYS A 346 -9.66 32.75 -18.41
C LYS A 346 -10.07 31.29 -18.18
N SER A 347 -11.37 31.06 -18.19
CA SER A 347 -11.99 29.75 -18.08
C SER A 347 -11.71 28.91 -19.33
N LYS A 348 -11.66 27.58 -19.18
CA LYS A 348 -12.11 26.64 -20.22
C LYS A 348 -12.49 25.29 -19.61
N LYS A 349 -13.71 24.87 -19.92
CA LYS A 349 -14.36 23.58 -19.62
C LYS A 349 -13.68 22.42 -20.38
N ASN A 350 -13.90 21.23 -19.82
CA ASN A 350 -13.75 19.87 -20.38
C ASN A 350 -12.33 19.34 -20.64
N ARG A 351 -12.00 18.21 -20.00
CA ARG A 351 -11.38 17.04 -20.65
C ARG A 351 -11.44 15.77 -19.79
N LYS A 352 -12.14 14.77 -20.33
CA LYS A 352 -12.02 13.33 -20.04
C LYS A 352 -10.68 12.81 -20.59
N PHE A 353 -10.15 11.79 -19.92
CA PHE A 353 -8.93 11.01 -20.20
C PHE A 353 -7.60 11.78 -20.19
N ILE A 354 -6.81 11.56 -19.13
CA ILE A 354 -5.44 12.04 -19.02
C ILE A 354 -4.52 11.01 -19.69
N LYS A 355 -4.23 11.22 -20.98
CA LYS A 355 -3.00 10.75 -21.62
C LYS A 355 -1.87 11.71 -21.24
N GLY A 356 -0.67 11.18 -20.98
CA GLY A 356 0.47 11.93 -20.45
C GLY A 356 0.99 13.05 -21.36
N GLY A 357 0.43 14.25 -21.18
CA GLY A 357 0.83 15.47 -21.92
C GLY A 357 0.95 16.75 -21.07
N ASN A 358 0.89 16.68 -19.74
CA ASN A 358 0.82 17.87 -18.87
C ASN A 358 1.96 17.94 -17.81
N GLY A 359 3.21 17.65 -18.19
CA GLY A 359 4.35 17.83 -17.27
C GLY A 359 4.29 16.94 -16.02
N ILE A 360 3.69 15.76 -16.13
CA ILE A 360 3.64 14.75 -15.07
C ILE A 360 4.55 13.60 -15.49
N THR A 361 5.36 13.10 -14.56
CA THR A 361 6.12 11.87 -14.73
C THR A 361 5.72 10.88 -13.64
N LEU A 362 5.41 9.65 -14.05
CA LEU A 362 5.09 8.56 -13.13
C LEU A 362 6.32 7.72 -12.81
N PHE A 363 6.35 7.17 -11.60
CA PHE A 363 7.40 6.28 -11.15
C PHE A 363 6.78 5.06 -10.48
N THR A 364 7.29 3.87 -10.76
CA THR A 364 7.09 2.69 -9.91
C THR A 364 8.16 2.62 -8.85
N SER A 365 7.90 1.85 -7.79
CA SER A 365 8.83 1.71 -6.67
C SER A 365 9.18 0.26 -6.35
N LYS A 366 10.40 0.08 -5.85
CA LYS A 366 10.78 -1.07 -5.03
C LYS A 366 11.28 -0.56 -3.68
N VAL A 367 10.90 -1.22 -2.59
CA VAL A 367 11.13 -0.72 -1.23
C VAL A 367 11.89 -1.75 -0.41
N ALA A 368 13.02 -1.35 0.16
CA ALA A 368 13.72 -2.11 1.19
C ALA A 368 13.38 -1.55 2.58
N HIS A 369 13.24 -2.44 3.56
CA HIS A 369 12.85 -2.11 4.93
C HIS A 369 13.98 -2.53 5.88
N TYR A 370 14.27 -1.68 6.85
CA TYR A 370 15.37 -1.87 7.79
C TYR A 370 14.98 -1.46 9.21
N THR A 371 15.45 -2.24 10.18
CA THR A 371 15.42 -1.90 11.60
C THR A 371 16.70 -1.17 11.98
N ILE A 372 16.58 -0.14 12.81
CA ILE A 372 17.72 0.58 13.39
C ILE A 372 18.17 -0.23 14.62
N ILE A 373 19.42 -0.66 14.62
CA ILE A 373 20.05 -1.42 15.73
C ILE A 373 20.76 -0.45 16.66
#